data_AF-A0A845SMD9-F1
#
_entry.id   AF-A0A845SMD9-F1
#
_cell.length_a   1.000
_cell.length_b   1.000
_cell.length_c   1.000
_cell.angle_alpha   90.00
_cell.angle_beta   90.00
_cell.angle_gamma   90.00
#
_symmetry.space_group_name_H-M   'P 1'
#
loop_
_entity.id
_entity.type
_entity.pdbx_description
1 polymer ?
#
loop_
_entity_poly.entity_id
_entity_poly.type
_entity_poly.pdbx_seq_one_letter_code
_entity_poly.pdbx_strand_id
1 'polypeptide(L)' 'MKQQHFIFLRKADVITPQSLDDPDAGDIIRSVLLQGFSISPVHILAASSHAALDKFQRVTAGEADHSPTRLI' A
#
# COMPACT_ATOMS: atom_id res chain seq x y z
N MET A 1 -19.48 -9.89 2.12
CA MET A 1 -18.30 -9.38 2.86
C MET A 1 -18.16 -7.89 2.58
N LYS A 2 -17.96 -7.05 3.60
CA LYS A 2 -17.84 -5.59 3.46
C LYS A 2 -16.47 -5.24 2.86
N GLN A 3 -16.43 -4.31 1.89
CA GLN A 3 -15.17 -3.78 1.38
C GLN A 3 -14.57 -2.77 2.37
N GLN A 4 -13.25 -2.73 2.46
CA GLN A 4 -12.49 -1.83 3.32
C GLN A 4 -11.43 -1.11 2.47
N HIS A 5 -11.07 0.09 2.89
CA HIS A 5 -9.97 0.84 2.29
C HIS A 5 -8.65 0.39 2.90
N PHE A 6 -7.72 -0.02 2.05
CA PHE A 6 -6.36 -0.37 2.43
C PHE A 6 -5.38 0.65 1.87
N ILE A 7 -4.46 1.09 2.72
CA ILE A 7 -3.22 1.75 2.31
C ILE A 7 -2.06 0.76 2.46
N PHE A 8 -0.91 1.09 1.88
CA PHE A 8 0.25 0.20 1.88
C PHE A 8 1.46 0.94 2.43
N LEU A 9 2.04 0.38 3.49
CA LEU A 9 3.27 0.87 4.12
C LEU A 9 4.45 0.11 3.53
N ARG A 10 5.50 0.81 3.09
CA ARG A 10 6.65 0.25 2.36
C ARG A 10 7.95 0.54 3.08
N LYS A 11 8.83 -0.46 3.17
CA LYS A 11 10.23 -0.29 3.59
C LYS A 11 11.09 -1.38 2.96
N ALA A 12 12.01 -0.98 2.08
CA ALA A 12 12.76 -1.91 1.22
C ALA A 12 11.78 -2.88 0.51
N ASP A 13 11.95 -4.18 0.70
CA ASP A 13 11.11 -5.22 0.08
C ASP A 13 9.88 -5.59 0.92
N VAL A 14 9.67 -4.93 2.07
CA VAL A 14 8.52 -5.16 2.94
C VAL A 14 7.36 -4.25 2.52
N ILE A 15 6.21 -4.86 2.25
CA ILE A 15 4.94 -4.19 2.00
C ILE A 15 3.90 -4.71 2.99
N THR A 16 3.33 -3.79 3.77
CA THR A 16 2.29 -4.13 4.76
C THR A 16 1.00 -3.40 4.41
N PRO A 17 -0.10 -4.13 4.12
CA PRO A 17 -1.42 -3.52 3.98
C PRO A 17 -1.97 -3.12 5.36
N GLN A 18 -2.47 -1.90 5.47
CA GLN A 18 -3.19 -1.41 6.66
C GLN A 18 -4.62 -1.06 6.28
N SER A 19 -5.59 -1.65 6.97
CA SER A 19 -7.00 -1.26 6.82
C SER A 19 -7.26 0.06 7.52
N LEU A 20 -8.02 0.94 6.88
CA LEU A 20 -8.49 2.19 7.49
C LEU A 20 -9.78 2.01 8.31
N ASP A 21 -10.42 0.83 8.22
CA ASP A 21 -11.57 0.47 9.06
C ASP A 21 -11.11 -0.08 10.43
N ASP A 22 -9.81 -0.31 10.62
CA ASP A 22 -9.22 -0.72 11.89
C ASP A 22 -9.27 0.48 12.87
N PRO A 23 -9.87 0.33 14.08
CA PRO A 23 -9.95 1.42 15.05
C PRO A 23 -8.57 1.97 15.45
N ASP A 24 -7.52 1.14 15.39
CA ASP A 24 -6.16 1.50 15.76
C ASP A 24 -5.31 1.92 14.55
N ALA A 25 -5.92 2.07 13.36
CA ALA A 25 -5.21 2.37 12.12
C ALA A 25 -4.30 3.60 12.24
N GLY A 26 -4.77 4.67 12.89
CA GLY A 26 -4.00 5.90 13.08
C GLY A 26 -2.71 5.67 13.86
N ASP A 27 -2.79 4.92 14.96
CA ASP A 27 -1.65 4.60 15.82
C ASP A 27 -0.67 3.66 15.14
N ILE A 28 -1.17 2.66 14.41
CA ILE A 28 -0.34 1.75 13.62
C ILE A 28 0.41 2.52 12.54
N ILE A 29 -0.28 3.34 11.75
CA ILE A 29 0.32 4.15 10.68
C ILE A 29 1.40 5.06 11.25
N ARG A 30 1.09 5.79 12.33
CA ARG A 30 2.04 6.68 12.99
C ARG A 30 3.28 5.91 13.46
N SER A 31 3.09 4.78 14.15
CA SER A 31 4.18 3.97 14.68
C SER A 31 5.10 3.47 13.56
N VAL A 32 4.52 2.97 12.47
CA VAL A 32 5.26 2.41 11.35
C VAL A 32 5.99 3.50 10.55
N LEU A 33 5.40 4.68 10.39
CA LEU A 33 6.07 5.86 9.81
C LEU A 33 7.31 6.28 10.62
N LEU A 34 7.19 6.32 11.96
CA LEU A 34 8.33 6.63 12.84
C LEU A 34 9.46 5.59 12.76
N GLN A 35 9.15 4.36 12.34
CA GLN A 35 10.14 3.29 12.08
C GLN A 35 10.77 3.38 10.68
N GLY A 36 10.45 4.42 9.90
CA GLY A 36 11.05 4.69 8.59
C GLY A 36 10.36 3.98 7.41
N PHE A 37 9.11 3.57 7.56
CA PHE A 37 8.28 3.18 6.42
C PHE A 37 7.73 4.43 5.71
N SER A 38 7.42 4.30 4.43
CA SER A 38 6.69 5.29 3.65
C SER A 38 5.29 4.79 3.28
N ILE A 39 4.34 5.70 3.05
CA ILE A 39 3.02 5.35 2.55
C ILE A 39 3.07 5.33 1.02
N SER A 40 2.58 4.26 0.41
CA SER A 40 2.38 4.16 -1.03
C SER A 40 1.24 5.08 -1.49
N PRO A 41 1.33 5.73 -2.67
CA PRO A 41 0.24 6.54 -3.20
C PRO A 41 -0.98 5.72 -3.66
N VAL A 42 -0.84 4.39 -3.75
CA VAL A 42 -1.92 3.50 -4.20
C VAL A 42 -2.78 3.09 -3.01
N HIS A 43 -4.08 3.30 -3.12
CA HIS A 43 -5.09 2.83 -2.17
C HIS A 43 -5.99 1.78 -2.83
N ILE A 44 -6.39 0.76 -2.08
CA ILE A 44 -7.17 -0.36 -2.63
C ILE A 44 -8.40 -0.67 -1.79
N LEU A 45 -9.53 -0.84 -2.47
CA LEU A 45 -10.73 -1.43 -1.91
C LEU A 45 -10.70 -2.96 -2.02
N ALA A 46 -10.78 -3.65 -0.87
CA ALA A 46 -10.79 -5.11 -0.83
C ALA A 46 -11.57 -5.65 0.37
N ALA A 47 -11.95 -6.93 0.31
CA ALA A 47 -12.64 -7.60 1.42
C ALA A 47 -11.69 -8.09 2.52
N SER A 48 -10.39 -8.17 2.24
CA SER A 48 -9.35 -8.62 3.18
C SER A 48 -7.98 -8.05 2.79
N SER A 49 -7.04 -8.07 3.72
CA SER A 49 -5.65 -7.63 3.51
C SER A 49 -4.93 -8.45 2.44
N HIS A 50 -5.17 -9.76 2.39
CA HIS A 50 -4.62 -10.64 1.35
C HIS A 50 -5.09 -10.22 -0.05
N ALA A 51 -6.41 -10.04 -0.23
CA ALA A 51 -6.97 -9.58 -1.49
C ALA A 51 -6.52 -8.16 -1.86
N ALA A 52 -6.27 -7.30 -0.87
CA ALA A 52 -5.70 -5.97 -1.09
C ALA A 52 -4.27 -6.05 -1.62
N LEU A 53 -3.44 -6.90 -1.01
CA LEU A 53 -2.04 -7.09 -1.40
C LEU A 53 -1.93 -7.66 -2.83
N ASP A 54 -2.74 -8.66 -3.18
CA ASP A 54 -2.75 -9.23 -4.53
C ASP A 54 -3.15 -8.21 -5.60
N LYS A 55 -4.10 -7.32 -5.27
CA LYS A 55 -4.46 -6.22 -6.19
C LYS A 55 -3.34 -5.19 -6.28
N PHE A 56 -2.70 -4.86 -5.16
CA PHE A 56 -1.62 -3.89 -5.11
C PHE A 56 -0.45 -4.31 -5.96
N GLN A 57 0.00 -5.56 -5.80
CA GLN A 57 1.09 -6.12 -6.59
C GLN A 57 0.80 -6.06 -8.09
N ARG A 58 -0.44 -6.34 -8.51
CA ARG A 58 -0.83 -6.22 -9.93
C ARG A 58 -0.78 -4.79 -10.45
N VAL A 59 -1.23 -3.82 -9.66
CA VAL A 59 -1.19 -2.40 -10.04
C VAL A 59 0.25 -1.91 -10.13
N THR A 60 1.07 -2.20 -9.12
CA THR A 60 2.46 -1.72 -9.06
C THR A 60 3.41 -2.47 -10.00
N ALA A 61 3.11 -3.72 -10.35
CA ALA A 61 3.86 -4.45 -11.37
C ALA A 61 3.68 -3.84 -12.77
N GLY A 62 2.53 -3.19 -13.02
CA GLY A 62 2.29 -2.45 -14.27
C GLY A 62 3.02 -1.10 -14.35
N GLU A 63 3.42 -0.52 -13.22
CA GLU A 63 4.13 0.78 -13.17
C GLU A 63 5.64 0.65 -13.46
N ALA A 64 6.22 -0.55 -13.37
CA ALA A 64 7.65 -0.77 -13.61
C ALA A 64 8.07 -0.61 -15.09
N ASP A 65 7.12 -0.45 -16.02
CA ASP A 65 7.36 -0.37 -17.47
C ASP A 65 7.29 1.07 -18.05
N HIS A 66 7.09 2.09 -17.21
CA HIS A 66 7.00 3.49 -17.67
C HIS A 66 8.11 4.36 -17.08
N SER A 67 9.37 3.99 -17.33
CA SER A 67 10.45 5.00 -17.31
C SER A 67 10.20 5.99 -18.45
N PRO A 68 9.97 7.29 -18.19
CA PRO A 68 10.01 8.26 -19.25
C PRO A 68 11.47 8.36 -19.68
N THR A 69 11.80 7.77 -20.83
CA THR A 69 13.02 8.10 -21.57
C THR A 69 13.02 9.62 -21.76
N ARG A 70 13.73 10.34 -20.88
CA ARG A 70 14.12 11.72 -21.15
C ARG A 70 15.05 11.66 -22.34
N LEU A 71 14.48 11.89 -23.52
CA LEU A 71 15.24 12.24 -24.71
C LEU A 71 16.05 13.50 -24.36
N ILE A 72 17.35 13.39 -24.58
CA ILE A 72 18.38 14.43 -24.50
C ILE A 72 18.07 15.57 -25.48
#